data_AF-A0A942K7H3-F1
#
_entry.id   AF-A0A942K7H3-F1
#
_cell.length_a   1.000
_cell.length_b   1.000
_cell.length_c   1.000
_cell.angle_alpha   90.00
_cell.angle_beta   90.00
_cell.angle_gamma   90.00
#
_symmetry.space_group_name_H-M   'P 1'
#
loop_
_entity.id
_entity.type
_entity.pdbx_description
1 polymer ?
#
loop_
_entity_poly.entity_id
_entity_poly.type
_entity_poly.pdbx_seq_one_letter_code
_entity_poly.pdbx_strand_id
1 'polypeptide(L)'
;MIVSDQLKHRTPHKTHASGTFEAFTLFDLLVTLTQKPESYRLYLLIGGEEAVIAVKDRHVVMASFQDKLGEEAVMSIFSTLESDHAAEFLLEPFDPGQQGDAWAIKTPLEQLLLAVATMLDKQRARKAPLSAKAAKTHVRRAEPAPPRWRFKLFR
;
A
#
# COMPACT_ATOMS: atom_id res chain seq x y z
N MET A 1 -12.27 -9.16 -20.18
CA MET A 1 -12.06 -10.29 -19.25
C MET A 1 -10.98 -11.20 -19.84
N ILE A 2 -9.74 -10.71 -19.89
CA ILE A 2 -8.56 -11.38 -20.48
C ILE A 2 -7.34 -10.83 -19.74
N VAL A 3 -7.10 -11.25 -18.49
CA VAL A 3 -5.88 -10.86 -17.75
C VAL A 3 -5.31 -12.07 -16.98
N SER A 4 -6.18 -12.97 -16.50
CA SER A 4 -5.80 -14.16 -15.72
C SER A 4 -5.08 -15.30 -16.47
N ASP A 5 -4.69 -15.10 -17.75
CA ASP A 5 -3.90 -16.08 -18.52
C ASP A 5 -2.38 -15.81 -18.47
N GLN A 6 -1.94 -14.62 -18.07
CA GLN A 6 -0.51 -14.28 -17.99
C GLN A 6 0.21 -15.01 -16.86
N LEU A 7 -0.47 -15.28 -15.74
CA LEU A 7 0.09 -16.06 -14.63
C LEU A 7 0.07 -17.59 -14.87
N LYS A 8 -0.70 -18.08 -15.85
CA LYS A 8 -0.88 -19.53 -16.11
C LYS A 8 0.21 -20.17 -16.96
N HIS A 9 1.03 -19.38 -17.66
CA HIS A 9 2.04 -19.91 -18.58
C HIS A 9 3.42 -20.15 -17.94
N ARG A 10 3.55 -19.96 -16.63
CA ARG A 10 4.72 -20.47 -15.91
C ARG A 10 4.59 -21.98 -15.77
N THR A 11 5.70 -22.68 -15.99
CA THR A 11 5.86 -24.12 -15.87
C THR A 11 5.12 -24.67 -14.66
N PRO A 12 4.61 -25.92 -14.68
CA PRO A 12 3.79 -26.51 -13.63
C PRO A 12 4.62 -26.77 -12.35
N HIS A 13 5.10 -25.70 -11.73
CA HIS A 13 5.50 -25.70 -10.34
C HIS A 13 4.23 -25.74 -9.50
N LYS A 14 4.30 -26.44 -8.38
CA LYS A 14 3.16 -26.75 -7.54
C LYS A 14 2.59 -25.46 -6.94
N THR A 15 1.66 -24.81 -7.64
CA THR A 15 0.97 -23.61 -7.17
C THR A 15 0.31 -23.92 -5.84
N HIS A 16 0.68 -23.16 -4.80
CA HIS A 16 0.13 -23.36 -3.46
C HIS A 16 -1.14 -22.53 -3.25
N ALA A 17 -1.22 -21.34 -3.85
CA ALA A 17 -2.39 -20.47 -3.78
C ALA A 17 -2.36 -19.41 -4.89
N SER A 18 -3.54 -18.90 -5.28
CA SER A 18 -3.71 -17.72 -6.14
C SER A 18 -4.99 -16.96 -5.76
N GLY A 19 -5.10 -15.69 -6.13
CA GLY A 19 -6.30 -14.88 -5.89
C GLY A 19 -6.11 -13.39 -6.16
N THR A 20 -6.98 -12.55 -5.59
CA THR A 20 -6.96 -11.09 -5.70
C THR A 20 -6.95 -10.41 -4.31
N PHE A 21 -6.43 -9.20 -4.23
CA PHE A 21 -6.35 -8.41 -2.97
C PHE A 21 -7.66 -7.71 -2.56
N GLU A 22 -8.82 -8.20 -3.03
CA GLU A 22 -10.12 -7.62 -2.68
C GLU A 22 -10.52 -7.91 -1.23
N ALA A 23 -10.16 -9.10 -0.73
CA ALA A 23 -10.57 -9.59 0.59
C ALA A 23 -9.43 -9.63 1.63
N PHE A 24 -8.18 -9.47 1.19
CA PHE A 24 -7.00 -9.49 2.06
C PHE A 24 -5.94 -8.52 1.53
N THR A 25 -5.07 -8.01 2.40
CA THR A 25 -4.02 -7.07 1.99
C THR A 25 -2.68 -7.77 1.81
N LEU A 26 -1.77 -7.19 1.02
CA LEU A 26 -0.40 -7.67 0.92
C LEU A 26 0.30 -7.71 2.28
N PHE A 27 -0.06 -6.80 3.19
CA PHE A 27 0.42 -6.81 4.57
C PHE A 27 0.07 -8.13 5.27
N ASP A 28 -1.22 -8.51 5.25
CA ASP A 28 -1.70 -9.72 5.91
C ASP A 28 -1.05 -10.98 5.34
N LEU A 29 -0.87 -11.02 4.02
CA LEU A 29 -0.22 -12.14 3.36
C LEU A 29 1.25 -12.24 3.72
N LEU A 30 2.03 -11.16 3.70
CA LEU A 30 3.44 -11.21 4.08
C LEU A 30 3.60 -11.66 5.53
N VAL A 31 2.80 -11.12 6.46
CA VAL A 31 2.79 -11.54 7.86
C VAL A 31 2.49 -13.04 7.97
N THR A 32 1.50 -13.54 7.23
CA THR A 32 1.13 -14.96 7.22
C THR A 32 2.26 -15.85 6.69
N LEU A 33 2.92 -15.42 5.60
CA LEU A 33 4.02 -16.17 4.99
C LEU A 33 5.24 -16.23 5.92
N THR A 34 5.54 -15.16 6.65
CA THR A 34 6.69 -15.13 7.58
C THR A 34 6.44 -15.86 8.90
N GLN A 35 5.20 -16.28 9.20
CA GLN A 35 4.94 -17.12 10.37
C GLN A 35 5.35 -18.58 10.14
N LYS A 36 5.46 -19.01 8.88
CA LYS A 36 5.80 -20.39 8.51
C LYS A 36 7.29 -20.50 8.15
N PRO A 37 7.96 -21.62 8.48
CA PRO A 37 9.36 -21.84 8.11
C PRO A 37 9.54 -22.16 6.61
N GLU A 38 8.46 -22.20 5.83
CA GLU A 38 8.50 -22.53 4.41
C GLU A 38 9.00 -21.35 3.57
N SER A 39 9.65 -21.65 2.45
CA SER A 39 10.15 -20.65 1.51
C SER A 39 9.17 -20.50 0.35
N TYR A 40 8.72 -19.27 0.11
CA TYR A 40 7.74 -18.96 -0.92
C TYR A 40 8.17 -17.82 -1.81
N ARG A 41 7.78 -17.90 -3.07
CA ARG A 41 7.85 -16.82 -4.02
C ARG A 41 6.44 -16.36 -4.33
N LEU A 42 6.19 -15.10 -4.02
CA LEU A 42 4.95 -14.42 -4.27
C LEU A 42 5.13 -13.60 -5.55
N TYR A 43 4.38 -13.96 -6.57
CA TYR A 43 4.26 -13.21 -7.80
C TYR A 43 2.99 -12.36 -7.75
N LEU A 44 3.11 -11.11 -8.19
CA LEU A 44 2.04 -10.12 -8.16
C LEU A 44 1.88 -9.57 -9.57
N LEU A 45 0.65 -9.44 -10.03
CA LEU A 45 0.31 -8.75 -11.27
C LEU A 45 -0.47 -7.48 -10.92
N ILE A 46 0.18 -6.32 -11.03
CA ILE A 46 -0.34 -5.03 -10.59
C ILE A 46 -0.39 -4.11 -11.82
N GLY A 47 -1.57 -3.68 -12.26
CA GLY A 47 -1.70 -2.84 -13.44
C GLY A 47 -1.07 -3.40 -14.73
N GLY A 48 -0.92 -4.73 -14.84
CA GLY A 48 -0.26 -5.39 -15.97
C GLY A 48 1.26 -5.54 -15.86
N GLU A 49 1.85 -5.08 -14.75
CA GLU A 49 3.27 -5.25 -14.45
C GLU A 49 3.48 -6.35 -13.41
N GLU A 50 4.58 -7.08 -13.57
CA GLU A 50 4.93 -8.17 -12.67
C GLU A 50 5.82 -7.67 -11.52
N ALA A 51 5.43 -8.02 -10.30
CA ALA A 51 6.28 -7.91 -9.12
C ALA A 51 6.57 -9.27 -8.52
N VAL A 52 7.72 -9.41 -7.87
CA VAL A 52 8.13 -10.63 -7.19
C VAL A 52 8.56 -10.29 -5.78
N ILE A 53 8.13 -11.07 -4.80
CA ILE A 53 8.63 -11.05 -3.43
C ILE A 53 9.02 -12.48 -3.06
N ALA A 54 10.24 -12.68 -2.58
CA ALA A 54 10.69 -13.97 -2.06
C ALA A 54 10.78 -13.93 -0.54
N VAL A 55 10.17 -14.91 0.11
CA VAL A 55 10.22 -15.14 1.56
C VAL A 55 10.99 -16.43 1.80
N LYS A 56 12.10 -16.36 2.52
CA LYS A 56 12.94 -17.52 2.89
C LYS A 56 13.10 -17.54 4.39
N ASP A 57 12.90 -18.71 4.99
CA ASP A 57 13.12 -18.94 6.43
C ASP A 57 12.49 -17.84 7.31
N ARG A 58 11.23 -17.47 7.04
CA ARG A 58 10.48 -16.40 7.74
C ARG A 58 10.91 -14.96 7.46
N HIS A 59 11.82 -14.74 6.52
CA HIS A 59 12.33 -13.42 6.17
C HIS A 59 11.99 -13.07 4.72
N VAL A 60 11.59 -11.83 4.48
CA VAL A 60 11.55 -11.31 3.11
C VAL A 60 12.99 -11.11 2.68
N VAL A 61 13.44 -11.89 1.69
CA VAL A 61 14.83 -11.90 1.25
C VAL A 61 15.01 -11.21 -0.08
N MET A 62 13.98 -11.03 -0.90
CA MET A 62 14.09 -10.34 -2.17
C MET A 62 12.76 -9.70 -2.51
N ALA A 63 12.82 -8.55 -3.17
CA ALA A 63 11.71 -8.04 -3.95
C ALA A 63 12.21 -7.42 -5.25
N SER A 64 11.40 -7.50 -6.30
CA SER A 64 11.65 -6.84 -7.58
C SER A 64 10.33 -6.33 -8.15
N PHE A 65 10.35 -5.13 -8.70
CA PHE A 65 9.20 -4.54 -9.38
C PHE A 65 9.70 -3.48 -10.35
N GLN A 66 9.35 -3.62 -11.64
CA GLN A 66 9.93 -2.79 -12.71
C GLN A 66 11.49 -2.81 -12.62
N ASP A 67 12.13 -1.64 -12.60
CA ASP A 67 13.59 -1.47 -12.47
C ASP A 67 14.08 -1.42 -11.00
N LYS A 68 13.19 -1.64 -10.03
CA LYS A 68 13.50 -1.52 -8.61
C LYS A 68 13.75 -2.88 -7.98
N LEU A 69 14.67 -2.91 -7.02
CA LEU A 69 15.06 -4.10 -6.28
C LEU A 69 15.07 -3.84 -4.76
N GLY A 70 14.95 -4.91 -3.99
CA GLY A 70 15.07 -4.88 -2.54
C GLY A 70 13.97 -4.07 -1.86
N GLU A 71 14.32 -3.30 -0.84
CA GLU A 71 13.35 -2.54 -0.04
C GLU A 71 12.60 -1.48 -0.86
N GLU A 72 13.26 -0.87 -1.85
CA GLU A 72 12.63 0.11 -2.73
C GLU A 72 11.53 -0.51 -3.59
N ALA A 73 11.76 -1.75 -4.06
CA ALA A 73 10.73 -2.52 -4.75
C ALA A 73 9.55 -2.80 -3.83
N VAL A 74 9.79 -3.21 -2.58
CA VAL A 74 8.72 -3.44 -1.59
C VAL A 74 7.87 -2.17 -1.41
N MET A 75 8.51 -1.03 -1.16
CA MET A 75 7.79 0.23 -1.00
C MET A 75 6.94 0.59 -2.23
N SER A 76 7.50 0.36 -3.42
CA SER A 76 6.80 0.66 -4.68
C SER A 76 5.61 -0.28 -4.90
N ILE A 77 5.77 -1.57 -4.64
CA ILE A 77 4.69 -2.57 -4.70
C ILE A 77 3.52 -2.15 -3.81
N PHE A 78 3.79 -1.81 -2.54
CA PHE A 78 2.75 -1.39 -1.60
C PHE A 78 2.04 -0.11 -2.04
N SER A 79 2.79 0.87 -2.56
CA SER A 79 2.21 2.13 -3.04
C SER A 79 1.33 1.93 -4.26
N THR A 80 1.73 1.07 -5.21
CA THR A 80 0.95 0.77 -6.40
C THR A 80 -0.31 -0.04 -6.05
N LEU A 81 -0.21 -1.05 -5.20
CA LEU A 81 -1.35 -1.85 -4.73
C LEU A 81 -2.41 -1.04 -3.98
N GLU A 82 -2.01 0.02 -3.27
CA GLU A 82 -2.98 0.92 -2.62
C GLU A 82 -3.88 1.63 -3.64
N SER A 83 -3.39 1.83 -4.87
CA SER A 83 -4.12 2.51 -5.94
C SER A 83 -4.85 1.54 -6.88
N ASP A 84 -4.50 0.24 -6.85
CA ASP A 84 -5.08 -0.80 -7.71
C ASP A 84 -5.39 -2.07 -6.90
N HIS A 85 -6.64 -2.16 -6.43
CA HIS A 85 -7.13 -3.30 -5.64
C HIS A 85 -7.45 -4.54 -6.48
N ALA A 86 -7.43 -4.44 -7.82
CA ALA A 86 -7.71 -5.56 -8.72
C ALA A 86 -6.48 -6.43 -9.01
N ALA A 87 -5.36 -6.16 -8.34
CA ALA A 87 -4.13 -6.92 -8.53
C ALA A 87 -4.32 -8.41 -8.17
N GLU A 88 -3.71 -9.26 -9.01
CA GLU A 88 -3.71 -10.71 -8.85
C GLU A 88 -2.41 -11.16 -8.18
N PHE A 89 -2.45 -12.27 -7.46
CA PHE A 89 -1.26 -12.89 -6.91
C PHE A 89 -1.20 -14.41 -7.15
N LEU A 90 0.01 -14.92 -7.16
CA LEU A 90 0.34 -16.33 -7.28
C LEU A 90 1.44 -16.68 -6.27
N LEU A 91 1.23 -17.72 -5.47
CA LEU A 91 2.18 -18.20 -4.48
C LEU A 91 2.74 -19.55 -4.89
N GLU A 92 4.07 -19.63 -4.99
CA GLU A 92 4.80 -20.85 -5.33
C GLU A 92 5.84 -21.18 -4.26
N PRO A 93 5.99 -22.44 -3.85
CA PRO A 93 7.14 -22.84 -3.05
C PRO A 93 8.42 -22.69 -3.90
N PHE A 94 9.52 -22.22 -3.30
CA PHE A 94 10.80 -22.17 -3.99
C PHE A 94 11.91 -22.80 -3.17
N ASP A 95 12.88 -23.41 -3.87
CA ASP A 95 14.06 -23.99 -3.25
C ASP A 95 15.09 -22.90 -2.95
N PRO A 96 15.41 -22.64 -1.67
CA PRO A 96 16.39 -21.63 -1.29
C PRO A 96 17.81 -21.93 -1.78
N GLY A 97 18.11 -23.17 -2.19
CA GLY A 97 19.42 -23.57 -2.72
C GLY A 97 19.74 -23.00 -4.12
N GLN A 98 18.74 -22.48 -4.83
CA GLN A 98 18.91 -21.93 -6.19
C GLN A 98 19.12 -20.41 -6.23
N GLN A 99 18.97 -19.71 -5.09
CA GLN A 99 19.01 -18.25 -5.04
C GLN A 99 20.27 -17.79 -4.34
N GLY A 100 21.14 -17.09 -5.07
CA GLY A 100 22.36 -16.50 -4.50
C GLY A 100 22.04 -15.41 -3.48
N ASP A 101 22.88 -15.25 -2.46
CA ASP A 101 22.72 -14.29 -1.35
C ASP A 101 22.80 -12.81 -1.79
N ALA A 102 22.98 -12.52 -3.08
CA ALA A 102 23.32 -11.21 -3.61
C ALA A 102 22.24 -10.13 -3.41
N TRP A 103 20.98 -10.50 -3.14
CA TRP A 103 19.86 -9.56 -3.04
C TRP A 103 19.07 -9.66 -1.74
N ALA A 104 19.69 -10.14 -0.67
CA ALA A 104 19.07 -10.26 0.65
C ALA A 104 18.63 -8.90 1.22
N ILE A 105 17.32 -8.67 1.31
CA ILE A 105 16.76 -7.61 2.15
C ILE A 105 17.12 -7.94 3.61
N LYS A 106 17.89 -7.05 4.25
CA LYS A 106 18.40 -7.26 5.63
C LYS A 106 17.47 -6.73 6.71
N THR A 107 16.57 -5.83 6.33
CA THR A 107 15.65 -5.20 7.27
C THR A 107 14.62 -6.21 7.75
N PRO A 108 14.41 -6.37 9.07
CA PRO A 108 13.36 -7.21 9.62
C PRO A 108 11.98 -6.82 9.07
N LEU A 109 11.09 -7.79 8.89
CA LEU A 109 9.78 -7.56 8.28
C LEU A 109 9.01 -6.44 9.00
N GLU A 110 9.03 -6.41 10.33
CA GLU A 110 8.29 -5.42 11.12
C GLU A 110 8.77 -4.00 10.84
N GLN A 111 10.09 -3.82 10.70
CA GLN A 111 10.68 -2.52 10.36
C GLN A 111 10.35 -2.12 8.93
N LEU A 112 10.39 -3.08 8.00
CA LEU A 112 10.03 -2.87 6.60
C LEU A 112 8.56 -2.45 6.47
N LEU A 113 7.64 -3.15 7.14
CA LEU A 113 6.21 -2.84 7.14
C LEU A 113 5.92 -1.50 7.85
N LEU A 114 6.65 -1.16 8.91
CA LEU A 114 6.54 0.15 9.55
C LEU A 114 6.99 1.28 8.61
N ALA A 115 8.07 1.08 7.87
CA ALA A 115 8.56 2.05 6.89
C ALA A 115 7.54 2.25 5.76
N VAL A 116 6.95 1.16 5.26
CA VAL A 116 5.83 1.19 4.29
C VAL A 116 4.64 1.96 4.85
N ALA A 117 4.17 1.65 6.06
CA ALA A 117 3.05 2.34 6.68
C ALA A 117 3.29 3.85 6.81
N THR A 118 4.49 4.23 7.25
CA THR A 118 4.91 5.64 7.36
C THR A 118 4.93 6.34 6.01
N MET A 119 5.38 5.63 4.96
CA MET A 119 5.38 6.16 3.59
C MET A 119 3.95 6.39 3.08
N LEU A 120 3.06 5.41 3.22
CA LEU A 120 1.66 5.51 2.76
C LEU A 120 0.92 6.64 3.51
N ASP A 121 1.13 6.77 4.82
CA ASP A 121 0.54 7.86 5.61
C ASP A 121 0.99 9.25 5.10
N LYS A 122 2.29 9.43 4.82
CA LYS A 122 2.81 10.66 4.20
C LYS A 122 2.18 10.94 2.83
N GLN A 123 1.94 9.91 2.02
CA GLN A 123 1.29 10.07 0.72
C GLN A 123 -0.17 10.51 0.87
N ARG A 124 -0.92 9.91 1.83
CA ARG A 124 -2.29 10.31 2.15
C ARG A 124 -2.37 11.74 2.66
N ALA A 125 -1.47 12.13 3.57
CA ALA A 125 -1.40 13.49 4.10
C ALA A 125 -1.12 14.55 3.02
N ARG A 126 -0.33 14.20 1.99
CA ARG A 126 -0.09 15.08 0.83
C ARG A 126 -1.31 15.19 -0.10
N LYS A 127 -2.09 14.12 -0.24
CA LYS A 127 -3.31 14.09 -1.07
C LYS A 127 -4.50 14.78 -0.40
N ALA A 128 -4.49 14.94 0.93
CA ALA A 128 -5.52 15.69 1.65
C ALA A 128 -5.51 17.17 1.21
N PRO A 129 -6.61 17.71 0.65
CA PRO A 129 -6.62 19.07 0.14
C PRO A 129 -6.42 20.08 1.29
N LEU A 130 -5.70 21.16 0.99
CA LEU A 130 -5.54 22.38 1.80
C LEU A 130 -6.88 23.10 2.12
N SER A 131 -8.05 22.44 2.00
CA SER A 131 -9.36 23.05 2.19
C SER A 131 -9.65 23.45 3.64
N ALA A 132 -8.89 22.94 4.62
CA ALA A 132 -9.06 23.31 6.03
C ALA A 132 -8.46 24.68 6.40
N LYS A 133 -7.64 25.32 5.54
CA LYS A 133 -7.06 26.65 5.81
C LYS A 133 -7.75 27.82 5.10
N ALA A 134 -8.70 27.56 4.19
CA ALA A 134 -9.45 28.62 3.50
C ALA A 134 -10.78 29.03 4.20
N ALA A 135 -11.18 28.34 5.27
CA ALA A 135 -12.42 28.62 6.02
C ALA A 135 -12.23 29.60 7.19
N LYS A 136 -11.19 30.44 7.17
CA LYS A 136 -11.06 31.64 8.03
C LYS A 136 -11.18 32.92 7.18
N THR A 137 -12.08 32.92 6.20
CA THR A 137 -12.43 34.12 5.43
C THR A 137 -13.66 34.77 6.05
N HIS A 138 -13.43 35.89 6.74
CA HIS A 138 -14.37 36.96 7.07
C HIS A 138 -15.82 36.59 7.49
N VAL A 139 -16.01 36.32 8.78
CA VAL A 139 -17.27 36.73 9.44
C VAL A 139 -17.13 38.22 9.73
N ARG A 140 -17.60 39.07 8.80
CA ARG A 140 -17.85 40.49 9.10
C ARG A 140 -18.89 40.55 10.21
N ARG A 141 -18.46 40.99 11.39
CA ARG A 141 -19.31 41.28 12.54
C ARG A 141 -20.31 42.35 12.09
N ALA A 142 -21.57 41.97 11.90
CA ALA A 142 -22.64 42.92 11.67
C ALA A 142 -22.77 43.79 12.92
N GLU A 143 -22.47 45.07 12.78
CA GLU A 143 -22.64 46.08 13.81
C GLU A 143 -24.14 46.23 14.09
N PRO A 144 -24.62 46.02 15.33
CA PRO A 144 -26.03 46.18 15.63
C PRO A 144 -26.40 47.67 15.56
N ALA A 145 -27.37 48.00 14.71
CA ALA A 145 -27.90 49.36 14.58
C ALA A 145 -28.38 49.88 15.95
N PRO A 146 -28.09 51.15 16.30
CA PRO A 146 -28.48 51.70 17.59
C PRO A 146 -30.00 51.84 17.71
N PRO A 147 -30.58 51.62 18.90
CA PRO A 147 -32.01 51.77 19.12
C PRO A 147 -32.43 53.23 18.97
N ARG A 148 -33.45 53.48 18.14
CA ARG A 148 -34.12 54.78 18.05
C ARG A 148 -35.11 54.92 19.20
N TRP A 149 -34.71 55.60 20.28
CA TRP A 149 -35.62 55.98 21.36
C TRP A 149 -36.47 57.16 20.88
N ARG A 150 -37.75 56.90 20.58
CA ARG A 150 -38.75 57.94 20.33
C ARG A 150 -39.31 58.40 21.69
N PHE A 151 -38.90 59.59 22.13
CA PHE A 151 -39.59 60.30 23.20
C PHE A 151 -40.99 60.71 22.70
N LYS A 152 -42.04 60.18 23.32
CA LYS A 152 -43.37 60.78 23.26
C LYS A 152 -43.48 61.77 24.41
N LEU A 153 -43.44 63.06 24.07
CA LEU A 153 -43.93 64.14 24.92
C LEU A 153 -45.42 63.88 25.21
N PHE A 154 -45.76 63.70 26.49
CA PHE A 154 -47.12 63.87 26.96
C PHE A 154 -47.28 65.30 27.49
N ARG A 155 -48.41 65.89 27.09
CA ARG A 155 -48.92 67.21 27.50
C ARG A 155 -49.21 67.26 29.00
#